data_AF-A0A370HGX3-F1
#
_entry.id   AF-A0A370HGX3-F1
#
_cell.length_a   1.000
_cell.length_b   1.000
_cell.length_c   1.000
_cell.angle_alpha   90.00
_cell.angle_beta   90.00
_cell.angle_gamma   90.00
#
_symmetry.space_group_name_H-M   'P 1'
#
loop_
_entity.id
_entity.type
_entity.pdbx_description
1 polymer ?
#
loop_
_entity_poly.entity_id
_entity_poly.type
_entity_poly.pdbx_seq_one_letter_code
_entity_poly.pdbx_strand_id
1 'polypeptide(L)' 'MGTAEELLAMFGTSARIVGDKSIEVGIGARYRATFVPTGIRFRLTVDGVPDWATVRYLKLMDLSKQS' A
#
# COMPACT_ATOMS: atom_id res chain seq x y z
N MET A 1 -1.01 16.68 -0.63
CA MET A 1 -0.05 15.57 -0.50
C MET A 1 -0.89 14.38 -0.09
N GLY A 2 -1.09 13.42 -1.00
CA GLY A 2 -2.12 12.40 -0.81
C GLY A 2 -1.76 11.28 0.16
N THR A 3 -2.78 10.61 0.67
CA THR A 3 -2.65 9.46 1.59
C THR A 3 -2.64 8.14 0.81
N ALA A 4 -2.35 7.03 1.49
CA ALA A 4 -2.43 5.71 0.87
C ALA A 4 -3.86 5.35 0.43
N GLU A 5 -4.88 5.83 1.13
CA GLU A 5 -6.28 5.67 0.70
C GLU A 5 -6.58 6.43 -0.60
N GLU A 6 -6.04 7.63 -0.76
CA GLU A 6 -6.15 8.36 -2.03
C GLU A 6 -5.49 7.58 -3.17
N LEU A 7 -4.36 6.90 -2.90
CA LEU A 7 -3.74 5.99 -3.88
C LEU A 7 -4.65 4.80 -4.21
N LEU A 8 -5.28 4.17 -3.21
CA LEU A 8 -6.26 3.10 -3.46
C LEU A 8 -7.43 3.58 -4.32
N ALA A 9 -7.94 4.79 -4.07
CA ALA A 9 -8.99 5.38 -4.88
C ALA A 9 -8.55 5.65 -6.33
N MET A 10 -7.28 6.04 -6.54
CA MET A 10 -6.73 6.28 -7.88
C MET A 10 -6.53 5.00 -8.69
N PHE A 11 -6.03 3.93 -8.07
CA PHE A 11 -5.76 2.65 -8.77
C PHE A 11 -6.95 1.70 -8.78
N GLY A 12 -8.02 2.01 -8.04
CA GLY A 12 -9.26 1.25 -8.01
C GLY A 12 -9.01 -0.23 -7.71
N THR A 13 -9.57 -1.12 -8.54
CA THR A 13 -9.43 -2.58 -8.37
C THR A 13 -8.01 -3.10 -8.58
N SER A 14 -7.10 -2.28 -9.13
CA SER A 14 -5.71 -2.66 -9.32
C SER A 14 -4.88 -2.48 -8.05
N ALA A 15 -5.42 -1.87 -6.99
CA ALA A 15 -4.72 -1.75 -5.71
C ALA A 15 -5.58 -2.27 -4.56
N ARG A 16 -4.95 -2.95 -3.62
CA ARG A 16 -5.62 -3.46 -2.42
C ARG A 16 -4.66 -3.52 -1.25
N ILE A 17 -5.19 -3.31 -0.04
CA ILE A 17 -4.46 -3.64 1.17
C ILE A 17 -4.43 -5.18 1.28
N VAL A 18 -3.26 -5.74 1.49
CA VAL A 18 -3.05 -7.19 1.66
C VAL A 18 -2.57 -7.48 3.06
N GLY A 19 -3.39 -8.26 3.78
CA GLY A 19 -3.33 -8.36 5.22
C GLY A 19 -3.51 -6.98 5.85
N ASP A 20 -2.80 -6.74 6.95
CA ASP A 20 -2.90 -5.47 7.67
C ASP A 20 -1.72 -4.53 7.41
N LYS A 21 -0.66 -4.98 6.71
CA LYS A 21 0.66 -4.30 6.73
C LYS A 21 1.20 -3.89 5.37
N SER A 22 0.51 -4.22 4.28
CA SER A 22 1.01 -3.93 2.93
C SER A 22 -0.10 -3.52 1.96
N ILE A 23 0.27 -2.81 0.90
CA ILE A 23 -0.56 -2.55 -0.28
C ILE A 23 0.04 -3.30 -1.45
N GLU A 24 -0.77 -4.10 -2.14
CA GLU A 24 -0.44 -4.63 -3.46
C GLU A 24 -1.03 -3.76 -4.54
N VAL A 25 -0.25 -3.47 -5.59
CA VAL A 25 -0.69 -2.79 -6.81
C VAL A 25 -0.35 -3.64 -8.02
N GLY A 26 -1.35 -3.96 -8.83
CA GLY A 26 -1.18 -4.56 -10.14
C GLY A 26 -0.64 -3.53 -11.12
N ILE A 27 0.43 -3.89 -11.84
CA ILE A 27 1.04 -3.06 -12.87
C ILE A 27 0.85 -3.78 -14.21
N GLY A 28 -0.17 -3.33 -14.95
CA GLY A 28 -0.69 -4.06 -16.10
C GLY A 28 -1.15 -5.48 -15.71
N ALA A 29 -1.21 -6.38 -16.69
CA ALA A 29 -1.67 -7.77 -16.47
C ALA A 29 -0.55 -8.72 -15.99
N ARG A 30 0.69 -8.24 -15.83
CA ARG A 30 1.87 -9.12 -15.70
C ARG A 30 2.68 -8.91 -14.44
N TYR A 31 2.48 -7.81 -13.72
CA TYR A 31 3.32 -7.48 -12.58
C TYR A 31 2.49 -7.12 -11.36
N ARG A 32 3.07 -7.38 -10.20
CA ARG A 32 2.55 -7.00 -8.90
C ARG A 32 3.64 -6.32 -8.11
N ALA A 33 3.36 -5.13 -7.61
CA ALA A 33 4.21 -4.41 -6.68
C ALA A 33 3.61 -4.47 -5.27
N THR A 34 4.44 -4.76 -4.28
CA THR A 34 4.05 -4.77 -2.87
C THR A 34 4.74 -3.63 -2.15
N PHE A 35 3.95 -2.82 -1.46
CA PHE A 35 4.38 -1.65 -0.73
C PHE A 35 4.11 -1.79 0.75
N VAL A 36 4.99 -1.24 1.58
CA VAL A 36 4.76 -1.10 3.03
C VAL A 36 4.90 0.37 3.44
N PRO A 37 4.24 0.81 4.52
CA PRO A 37 4.46 2.14 5.07
C PRO A 37 5.93 2.34 5.43
N THR A 38 6.45 3.54 5.19
CA THR A 38 7.80 3.90 5.59
C THR A 38 7.83 5.32 6.18
N GLY A 39 8.87 5.62 6.96
CA GLY A 39 9.00 6.88 7.68
C GLY A 39 8.23 6.90 9.01
N ILE A 40 8.41 7.99 9.77
CA ILE A 40 7.94 8.11 11.16
C ILE A 40 6.60 8.86 11.31
N ARG A 41 5.89 9.13 10.22
CA ARG A 41 4.75 10.10 10.17
C ARG A 41 3.39 9.47 9.87
N PHE A 42 3.16 8.23 10.29
CA PHE A 42 1.84 7.59 10.20
C PHE A 42 1.44 7.03 11.57
N ARG A 43 0.14 6.91 11.81
CA ARG A 43 -0.39 6.34 13.05
C ARG A 43 -0.50 4.83 12.95
N LEU A 44 -0.42 4.17 14.09
CA LEU A 44 -0.82 2.78 14.25
C LEU A 44 -2.16 2.73 14.98
N THR A 45 -2.99 1.74 14.67
CA THR A 45 -4.15 1.37 15.46
C THR A 45 -3.71 0.69 16.77
N VAL A 46 -4.68 0.38 17.65
CA VAL A 46 -4.42 -0.33 18.92
C VAL A 46 -3.77 -1.70 18.71
N ASP A 47 -4.01 -2.34 17.56
CA ASP A 47 -3.48 -3.65 17.20
C ASP A 47 -2.09 -3.58 16.54
N GLY A 48 -1.48 -2.39 16.49
CA GLY A 48 -0.17 -2.18 15.86
C GLY A 48 -0.22 -2.21 14.32
N VAL A 49 -1.40 -2.04 13.75
CA VAL A 49 -1.64 -1.98 12.29
C VAL A 49 -1.55 -0.54 11.79
N PRO A 50 -0.94 -0.27 10.63
CA PRO A 50 -0.96 1.07 10.02
C PRO A 50 -2.38 1.62 9.83
N ASP A 51 -2.62 2.83 10.34
CA ASP A 51 -3.77 3.64 9.95
C ASP A 51 -3.50 4.21 8.55
N TRP A 52 -3.98 3.52 7.52
CA TRP A 52 -3.72 3.83 6.11
C TRP A 52 -4.22 5.21 5.67
N ALA A 53 -5.21 5.78 6.35
CA ALA A 53 -5.65 7.17 6.14
C ALA A 53 -4.55 8.19 6.49
N THR A 54 -3.53 7.79 7.26
CA THR A 54 -2.42 8.66 7.68
C THR A 54 -1.10 8.35 6.97
N VAL A 55 -1.02 7.22 6.26
CA VAL A 55 0.20 6.82 5.55
C VAL A 55 0.41 7.72 4.35
N ARG A 56 1.58 8.37 4.28
CA ARG A 56 1.97 9.28 3.19
C ARG A 56 3.16 8.79 2.38
N TYR A 57 3.93 7.86 2.93
CA TYR A 57 5.15 7.36 2.29
C TYR A 57 5.11 5.84 2.27
N LEU A 58 5.39 5.30 1.10
CA LEU A 58 5.42 3.86 0.84
C LEU A 58 6.82 3.47 0.36
N LYS A 59 7.30 2.33 0.83
CA LYS A 59 8.51 1.68 0.33
C LYS A 59 8.10 0.47 -0.50
N LEU A 60 8.66 0.35 -1.70
CA LEU A 60 8.55 -0.88 -2.50
C LEU A 60 9.33 -2.00 -1.80
N MET A 61 8.64 -3.10 -1.49
CA MET A 61 9.21 -4.28 -0.86
C MET A 61 9.44 -5.41 -1.84
N ASP A 62 8.52 -5.60 -2.78
CA ASP A 62 8.61 -6.62 -3.82
C ASP A 62 8.03 -6.10 -5.14
N LEU A 63 8.61 -6.57 -6.23
CA LEU A 63 8.07 -6.41 -7.59
C LEU A 63 8.26 -7.75 -8.31
N SER A 64 7.15 -8.45 -8.49
CA SER A 64 7.15 -9.81 -9.03
C SER A 64 6.24 -9.93 -10.25
N LYS A 65 6.55 -10.91 -11.10
CA LYS A 65 5.71 -11.25 -12.25
C LYS A 65 4.52 -12.09 -11.78
N GLN A 66 3.31 -11.69 -12.16
CA GLN A 66 2.11 -12.51 -11.95
C GLN A 66 2.20 -13.71 -12.88
N SER A 67 2.11 -14.91 -12.29
CA SER A 67 2.17 -16.19 -13.00
C SER A 67 0.87 -16.47 -13.75
#